data_AF-A0A3C0K4R6-F1
#
_entry.id   AF-A0A3C0K4R6-F1
#
_cell.length_a   1.000
_cell.length_b   1.000
_cell.length_c   1.000
_cell.angle_alpha   90.00
_cell.angle_beta   90.00
_cell.angle_gamma   90.00
#
_symmetry.space_group_name_H-M   'P 1'
#
loop_
_entity.id
_entity.type
_entity.pdbx_description
1 polymer ?
#
loop_
_entity_poly.entity_id
_entity_poly.type
_entity_poly.pdbx_seq_one_letter_code
_entity_poly.pdbx_strand_id
1 'polypeptide(L)' 'LLQGKIRGAGLDVFDYEPLPMDSPLAEMDNVILTPHIGGGTGTTRTGEIQMAIDEFSCIISGSSPRWPVKL' A
#
# COMPACT_ATOMS: atom_id res chain seq x y z
N LEU A 1 6.24 -5.56 20.81
CA LEU A 1 7.13 -4.39 20.92
C LEU A 1 7.34 -4.02 22.39
N LEU A 2 6.31 -3.58 23.12
CA LEU A 2 6.44 -3.17 24.54
C LEU A 2 7.00 -4.25 25.49
N GLN A 3 6.60 -5.51 25.31
CA GLN A 3 7.09 -6.64 26.13
C GLN A 3 8.48 -7.16 25.71
N GLY A 4 9.15 -6.52 24.74
CA GLY A 4 10.49 -6.93 24.28
C GLY A 4 10.55 -8.25 23.49
N LYS A 5 9.42 -8.85 23.11
CA LYS A 5 9.37 -10.11 22.34
C LYS A 5 10.07 -10.04 20.98
N ILE A 6 10.05 -8.86 20.36
CA ILE A 6 10.80 -8.54 19.14
C ILE A 6 11.53 -7.23 19.39
N ARG A 7 12.71 -7.07 18.77
CA ARG A 7 13.56 -5.89 18.96
C ARG A 7 12.93 -4.62 18.39
N GLY A 8 12.23 -4.72 17.26
CA GLY A 8 11.58 -3.60 16.59
C GLY A 8 10.70 -4.07 15.43
N ALA A 9 10.07 -3.11 14.73
CA ALA A 9 9.23 -3.35 13.56
C ALA A 9 9.37 -2.23 12.52
N GLY A 10 9.21 -2.58 11.24
CA GLY A 10 9.00 -1.62 10.15
C GLY A 10 7.59 -1.79 9.60
N LEU A 11 6.82 -0.72 9.53
CA LEU A 11 5.42 -0.74 9.11
C LEU A 11 5.22 0.24 7.95
N ASP A 12 4.70 -0.27 6.83
CA ASP A 12 4.31 0.56 5.68
C ASP A 12 2.79 0.78 5.61
N VAL A 13 2.00 -0.02 6.34
CA VAL A 13 0.54 0.03 6.31
C VAL A 13 -0.04 0.08 7.71
N PHE A 14 -1.22 0.70 7.84
CA PHE A 14 -1.92 0.87 9.11
C PHE A 14 -3.41 0.57 8.95
N ASP A 15 -4.11 0.26 10.05
CA ASP A 15 -5.57 0.05 10.02
C ASP A 15 -6.33 1.31 9.56
N TYR A 16 -5.82 2.49 9.93
CA TYR A 16 -6.32 3.79 9.49
C TYR A 16 -5.18 4.57 8.84
N GLU A 17 -5.42 5.04 7.62
CA GLU A 17 -4.45 5.81 6.84
C GLU A 17 -5.03 7.19 6.48
N PRO A 18 -4.32 8.30 6.80
CA PRO A 18 -2.99 8.35 7.43
C PRO A 18 -3.01 7.94 8.91
N LEU A 19 -1.85 7.57 9.45
CA LEU A 19 -1.70 7.22 10.86
C LEU A 19 -2.21 8.38 11.76
N PRO A 20 -3.09 8.12 12.75
CA PRO A 20 -3.52 9.15 13.69
C PRO A 20 -2.34 9.79 14.42
N MET A 21 -2.41 11.11 14.60
CA MET A 21 -1.33 11.90 15.20
C MET A 21 -1.03 11.52 16.65
N ASP A 22 -2.00 10.95 17.36
CA ASP A 22 -1.89 10.48 18.74
C ASP A 22 -1.55 8.97 18.83
N SER A 23 -1.17 8.35 17.70
CA SER A 23 -0.82 6.94 17.68
C SER A 23 0.44 6.66 18.51
N PRO A 24 0.39 5.71 19.47
CA PRO A 24 1.58 5.32 20.25
C PRO A 24 2.72 4.81 19.38
N LEU A 25 2.45 4.34 18.15
CA LEU A 25 3.48 3.86 17.23
C LEU A 25 4.44 4.97 16.80
N ALA A 26 3.97 6.23 16.73
CA ALA A 26 4.79 7.37 16.34
C ALA A 26 5.85 7.74 17.41
N GLU A 27 5.61 7.35 18.66
CA GLU A 27 6.49 7.63 19.80
C GLU A 27 7.46 6.47 20.14
N MET A 28 7.39 5.35 19.40
CA MET A 28 8.23 4.18 19.68
C MET A 28 9.59 4.26 18.97
N ASP A 29 10.67 4.41 19.75
CA ASP A 29 12.06 4.42 19.24
C ASP A 29 12.45 3.16 18.45
N ASN A 30 11.75 2.05 18.65
CA ASN A 30 12.01 0.78 17.98
C ASN A 30 11.04 0.46 16.83
N VAL A 31 10.35 1.48 16.31
CA VAL A 31 9.45 1.36 15.17
C VAL A 31 9.86 2.34 14.07
N ILE A 32 9.92 1.85 12.84
CA ILE A 32 10.07 2.67 11.64
C ILE A 32 8.74 2.66 10.89
N LEU A 33 8.25 3.85 10.54
CA LEU A 33 6.98 4.05 9.85
C LEU A 33 7.23 4.60 8.44
N THR A 34 6.56 4.03 7.43
CA THR A 34 6.51 4.57 6.07
C THR A 34 5.05 4.76 5.64
N PRO A 35 4.73 5.80 4.83
CA PRO A 35 3.34 6.17 4.53
C PRO A 35 2.75 5.42 3.33
N HIS A 36 2.67 4.09 3.39
CA HIS A 36 2.12 3.22 2.34
C HIS A 36 2.77 3.43 0.97
N ILE A 37 4.10 3.35 0.94
CA ILE A 37 4.93 3.62 -0.24
C ILE A 37 5.69 2.40 -0.75
N GLY A 38 5.48 1.21 -0.18
CA GLY A 38 6.21 -0.01 -0.53
C GLY A 38 6.06 -0.45 -1.99
N GLY A 39 4.91 -0.17 -2.61
CA GLY A 39 4.65 -0.48 -4.03
C GLY A 39 5.11 0.60 -5.01
N GLY A 40 5.37 1.82 -4.54
CA GLY A 40 5.44 3.00 -5.40
C GLY A 40 6.86 3.47 -5.68
N THR A 41 7.46 3.02 -6.79
CA THR A 41 8.54 3.79 -7.45
C THR A 41 7.94 4.64 -8.57
N GLY A 42 8.62 5.71 -9.01
CA GLY A 42 8.10 6.58 -10.07
C GLY A 42 7.78 5.84 -11.38
N THR A 43 8.58 4.83 -11.73
CA THR A 43 8.33 3.96 -12.88
C THR A 43 7.20 2.96 -12.62
N THR A 44 7.15 2.33 -11.44
CA THR A 44 6.06 1.42 -11.06
C THR A 44 4.71 2.12 -11.09
N ARG A 45 4.60 3.31 -10.49
CA ARG A 45 3.34 4.08 -10.44
C ARG A 45 2.82 4.41 -11.84
N THR A 46 3.70 4.75 -12.77
CA THR A 46 3.33 5.03 -14.15
C THR A 46 2.79 3.77 -14.85
N GLY A 47 3.45 2.63 -14.63
CA GLY A 47 3.00 1.34 -15.17
C GLY A 47 1.65 0.88 -14.60
N GLU A 48 1.44 1.02 -13.28
CA GLU A 48 0.16 0.73 -12.61
C GLU A 48 -0.99 1.54 -13.21
N ILE A 49 -0.78 2.85 -13.39
CA ILE A 49 -1.79 3.74 -13.99
C ILE A 49 -2.07 3.33 -15.43
N GLN A 50 -1.04 3.03 -16.23
CA GLN A 50 -1.24 2.60 -17.61
C GLN A 50 -2.03 1.29 -17.69
N MET A 51 -1.71 0.30 -16.85
CA MET A 51 -2.45 -0.96 -16.79
C MET A 51 -3.93 -0.73 -16.45
N ALA A 52 -4.22 0.14 -15.47
CA ALA A 52 -5.58 0.47 -15.10
C ALA A 52 -6.36 1.15 -16.24
N ILE A 53 -5.74 2.09 -16.97
CA ILE A 53 -6.33 2.77 -18.13
C ILE A 53 -6.61 1.76 -19.25
N ASP A 54 -5.68 0.86 -19.52
CA ASP A 54 -5.82 -0.15 -20.56
C ASP A 54 -6.92 -1.16 -20.23
N GLU A 55 -7.02 -1.62 -18.97
CA GLU A 55 -8.12 -2.51 -18.53
C GLU A 55 -9.46 -1.80 -18.65
N PHE A 56 -9.54 -0.55 -18.19
CA PHE A 56 -10.76 0.24 -18.31
C PHE A 56 -11.22 0.35 -19.77
N SER A 57 -10.29 0.69 -20.67
CA SER A 57 -10.56 0.80 -22.12
C SER A 57 -11.02 -0.54 -22.73
N CYS A 58 -10.38 -1.65 -22.35
CA CYS A 58 -10.76 -2.99 -22.75
C CYS A 58 -12.21 -3.31 -22.35
N ILE A 59 -12.56 -3.06 -21.09
CA ILE A 59 -13.89 -3.36 -20.53
C ILE A 59 -14.98 -2.51 -21.18
N ILE A 60 -14.77 -1.19 -21.33
CA ILE A 60 -15.79 -0.31 -21.93
C ILE A 60 -16.01 -0.59 -23.42
N SER A 61 -15.04 -1.22 -24.10
CA SER A 61 -15.17 -1.69 -25.48
C SER A 61 -15.94 -3.03 -25.62
N GLY A 62 -16.37 -3.62 -24.49
CA GLY A 62 -17.12 -4.88 -24.45
C GLY A 62 -16.26 -6.14 -24.41
N SER A 63 -14.94 -6.00 -24.24
CA SER A 63 -14.03 -7.14 -24.06
C SER A 63 -13.91 -7.53 -22.58
N SER A 64 -13.53 -8.78 -22.31
CA SER A 64 -13.26 -9.25 -20.94
C SER A 64 -11.95 -8.66 -20.39
N PRO A 65 -11.85 -8.42 -19.07
CA PRO A 65 -10.59 -7.99 -18.45
C PRO A 65 -9.50 -9.03 -18.66
N ARG A 66 -8.25 -8.58 -18.84
CA ARG A 66 -7.11 -9.49 -19.07
C ARG A 66 -6.64 -10.15 -17.77
N TRP A 67 -6.85 -9.47 -16.64
CA TRP A 67 -6.45 -9.92 -15.31
C TRP A 67 -7.64 -9.98 -14.34
N PRO A 68 -8.62 -10.87 -14.58
CA PRO A 68 -9.81 -10.95 -13.74
C PRO A 68 -9.47 -11.45 -12.32
N VAL A 69 -9.92 -10.70 -11.31
CA VAL A 69 -9.94 -11.18 -9.92
C VAL A 69 -11.24 -11.94 -9.70
N LYS A 70 -11.13 -13.19 -9.24
CA LYS A 70 -12.31 -13.97 -8.83
C LYS A 70 -12.81 -13.43 -7.50
N LEU A 71 -14.09 -13.04 -7.46
CA LEU A 71 -14.79 -12.66 -6.24
C LEU A 71 -15.30 -13.90 -5.50
#